data_AF-A0A5B0BFE1-F1
#
_entry.id   AF-A0A5B0BFE1-F1
#
_cell.length_a   1.000
_cell.length_b   1.000
_cell.length_c   1.000
_cell.angle_alpha   90.00
_cell.angle_beta   90.00
_cell.angle_gamma   90.00
#
_symmetry.space_group_name_H-M   'P 1'
#
loop_
_entity.id
_entity.type
_entity.pdbx_description
1 polymer ?
#
loop_
_entity_poly.entity_id
_entity_poly.type
_entity_poly.pdbx_seq_one_letter_code
_entity_poly.pdbx_strand_id
1 'polypeptide(L)'
;MHRVEHVMGLPVSLRIEGAGRGADADAVAAADRVFAWLREADARFSPFLPDSEVSRLDRGEVPADGLSPDLVEILELCERYRVESGGAFQVRLPGRGLDPCAVVKGWAVQRGAELLRAAGVSVFCLNAGGDVVVAGRPWRVGVRHPERADRVCAVVE
;
A
#
# COMPACT_ATOMS: atom_id res chain seq x y z
N MET A 1 -20.70 -0.33 -0.25
CA MET A 1 -19.96 -0.56 -1.52
C MET A 1 -18.82 -1.56 -1.29
N HIS A 2 -18.56 -2.46 -2.24
CA HIS A 2 -17.41 -3.38 -2.22
C HIS A 2 -16.82 -3.47 -3.64
N ARG A 3 -15.49 -3.32 -3.76
CA ARG A 3 -14.77 -3.35 -5.04
C ARG A 3 -13.45 -4.07 -4.88
N VAL A 4 -13.08 -4.81 -5.93
CA VAL A 4 -11.82 -5.54 -6.00
C VAL A 4 -11.15 -5.23 -7.34
N GLU A 5 -9.87 -4.87 -7.32
CA GLU A 5 -9.06 -4.69 -8.53
C GLU A 5 -7.69 -5.35 -8.37
N HIS A 6 -7.02 -5.62 -9.49
CA HIS A 6 -5.62 -6.06 -9.49
C HIS A 6 -4.73 -4.85 -9.71
N VAL A 7 -3.93 -4.50 -8.70
CA VAL A 7 -3.00 -3.36 -8.69
C VAL A 7 -1.74 -3.78 -7.92
N MET A 8 -0.54 -3.30 -8.29
CA MET A 8 0.73 -3.67 -7.62
C MET A 8 1.01 -5.19 -7.62
N GLY A 9 0.54 -5.90 -8.65
CA GLY A 9 0.71 -7.34 -8.80
C GLY A 9 -0.10 -8.20 -7.81
N LEU A 10 -1.12 -7.63 -7.15
CA LEU A 10 -1.92 -8.31 -6.14
C LEU A 10 -3.40 -7.90 -6.19
N PRO A 11 -4.33 -8.72 -5.67
CA PRO A 11 -5.71 -8.32 -5.51
C PRO A 11 -5.83 -7.33 -4.34
N VAL A 12 -6.41 -6.16 -4.63
CA VAL A 12 -6.76 -5.13 -3.65
C VAL A 12 -8.27 -5.09 -3.51
N SER A 13 -8.76 -5.26 -2.29
CA SER A 13 -10.19 -5.18 -1.96
C SER A 13 -10.47 -3.95 -1.09
N LEU A 14 -11.53 -3.23 -1.42
CA LEU A 14 -12.02 -2.07 -0.68
C LEU A 14 -13.49 -2.27 -0.36
N ARG A 15 -13.82 -2.24 0.93
CA ARG A 15 -15.19 -2.23 1.45
C ARG A 15 -15.44 -0.89 2.14
N ILE A 16 -16.52 -0.22 1.73
CA ILE A 16 -17.01 1.02 2.35
C ILE A 16 -18.44 0.77 2.85
N GLU A 17 -18.72 1.11 4.11
CA GLU A 17 -20.03 0.98 4.75
C GLU A 17 -20.66 2.35 5.03
N GLY A 18 -22.00 2.42 5.08
CA GLY A 18 -22.69 3.59 5.63
C GLY A 18 -22.85 4.78 4.68
N ALA A 19 -23.21 4.54 3.42
CA ALA A 19 -23.61 5.58 2.50
C ALA A 19 -25.15 5.70 2.46
N GLY A 20 -25.73 6.77 3.02
CA GLY A 20 -27.16 7.10 2.81
C GLY A 20 -27.50 7.36 1.33
N ARG A 21 -28.76 7.73 1.01
CA ARG A 21 -29.14 8.12 -0.36
C ARG A 21 -28.25 9.29 -0.84
N GLY A 22 -27.45 9.06 -1.88
CA GLY A 22 -26.44 9.99 -2.41
C GLY A 22 -25.00 9.55 -2.17
N ALA A 23 -24.74 8.79 -1.11
CA ALA A 23 -23.38 8.42 -0.73
C ALA A 23 -22.83 7.19 -1.48
N ASP A 24 -23.64 6.54 -2.33
CA ASP A 24 -23.12 5.53 -3.26
C ASP A 24 -22.22 6.16 -4.32
N ALA A 25 -22.59 7.35 -4.84
CA ALA A 25 -21.76 8.08 -5.80
C ALA A 25 -20.46 8.58 -5.14
N ASP A 26 -20.54 9.10 -3.93
CA ASP A 26 -19.37 9.54 -3.17
C ASP A 26 -18.44 8.38 -2.81
N ALA A 27 -18.99 7.23 -2.42
CA ALA A 27 -18.21 6.02 -2.15
C ALA A 27 -17.52 5.49 -3.41
N VAL A 28 -18.18 5.56 -4.58
CA VAL A 28 -17.57 5.20 -5.87
C VAL A 28 -16.44 6.17 -6.20
N ALA A 29 -16.66 7.47 -6.11
CA ALA A 29 -15.64 8.48 -6.39
C ALA A 29 -14.44 8.38 -5.42
N ALA A 30 -14.68 8.10 -4.14
CA ALA A 30 -13.63 7.86 -3.16
C ALA A 30 -12.83 6.60 -3.50
N ALA A 31 -13.50 5.50 -3.88
CA ALA A 31 -12.83 4.29 -4.33
C ALA A 31 -12.00 4.53 -5.61
N ASP A 32 -12.52 5.26 -6.58
CA ASP A 32 -11.78 5.62 -7.81
C ASP A 32 -10.48 6.36 -7.47
N ARG A 33 -10.53 7.32 -6.55
CA ARG A 33 -9.33 8.02 -6.07
C ARG A 33 -8.31 7.07 -5.43
N VAL A 34 -8.75 6.13 -4.59
CA VAL A 34 -7.85 5.14 -3.98
C VAL A 34 -7.19 4.26 -5.03
N PHE A 35 -7.96 3.70 -5.96
CA PHE A 35 -7.38 2.82 -6.98
C PHE A 35 -6.51 3.57 -7.99
N ALA A 36 -6.84 4.83 -8.31
CA ALA A 36 -5.97 5.70 -9.11
C ALA A 36 -4.63 5.94 -8.40
N TRP A 37 -4.67 6.27 -7.11
CA TRP A 37 -3.47 6.43 -6.28
C TRP A 37 -2.62 5.15 -6.24
N LEU A 38 -3.22 3.98 -6.00
CA LEU A 38 -2.46 2.73 -5.95
C LEU A 38 -1.78 2.40 -7.29
N ARG A 39 -2.42 2.73 -8.42
CA ARG A 39 -1.80 2.61 -9.76
C ARG A 39 -0.65 3.58 -9.96
N GLU A 40 -0.79 4.81 -9.47
CA GLU A 40 0.29 5.80 -9.52
C GLU A 40 1.49 5.34 -8.68
N ALA A 41 1.23 4.85 -7.46
CA ALA A 41 2.26 4.30 -6.59
C ALA A 41 2.98 3.10 -7.22
N ASP A 42 2.25 2.20 -7.88
CA ASP A 42 2.85 1.08 -8.63
C ASP A 42 3.75 1.60 -9.77
N ALA A 43 3.22 2.53 -10.59
CA ALA A 43 3.97 3.09 -11.71
C ALA A 43 5.26 3.81 -11.27
N ARG A 44 5.24 4.51 -10.13
CA ARG A 44 6.37 5.29 -9.63
C ARG A 44 7.37 4.45 -8.83
N PHE A 45 6.91 3.50 -8.03
CA PHE A 45 7.76 2.84 -7.03
C PHE A 45 8.02 1.34 -7.30
N SER A 46 7.51 0.78 -8.40
CA SER A 46 7.77 -0.61 -8.75
C SER A 46 9.22 -0.83 -9.21
N PRO A 47 9.99 -1.73 -8.59
CA PRO A 47 11.33 -2.08 -9.07
C PRO A 47 11.29 -2.95 -10.35
N PHE A 48 10.10 -3.32 -10.81
CA PHE A 48 9.88 -4.19 -11.98
C PHE A 48 9.51 -3.41 -13.25
N LEU A 49 9.12 -2.14 -13.13
CA LEU A 49 8.76 -1.28 -14.25
C LEU A 49 9.98 -0.42 -14.64
N PRO A 50 10.53 -0.56 -15.86
CA PRO A 50 11.78 0.12 -16.25
C PRO A 50 11.76 1.64 -16.09
N ASP A 51 10.60 2.26 -16.31
CA ASP A 51 10.41 3.71 -16.28
C ASP A 51 10.03 4.25 -14.88
N SER A 52 9.89 3.37 -13.87
CA SER A 52 9.59 3.78 -12.52
C SER A 52 10.73 4.63 -11.93
N GLU A 53 10.38 5.48 -11.00
CA GLU A 53 11.34 6.32 -10.29
C GLU A 53 12.37 5.46 -9.54
N VAL A 54 11.93 4.35 -8.94
CA VAL A 54 12.79 3.38 -8.25
C VAL A 54 13.78 2.72 -9.20
N SER A 55 13.32 2.21 -10.35
CA SER A 55 14.21 1.55 -11.31
C SER A 55 15.18 2.53 -11.98
N ARG A 56 14.75 3.77 -12.23
CA ARG A 56 15.63 4.84 -12.74
C ARG A 56 16.67 5.26 -11.70
N LEU A 57 16.27 5.41 -10.43
CA LEU A 57 17.20 5.67 -9.33
C LEU A 57 18.22 4.54 -9.19
N ASP A 58 17.79 3.29 -9.31
CA ASP A 58 18.68 2.13 -9.23
C ASP A 58 19.75 2.11 -10.33
N ARG A 59 19.40 2.60 -11.53
CA ARG A 59 20.32 2.76 -12.67
C ARG A 59 21.14 4.06 -12.62
N GLY A 60 20.93 4.93 -11.63
CA GLY A 60 21.61 6.22 -11.53
C GLY A 60 21.13 7.28 -12.54
N GLU A 61 19.92 7.14 -13.06
CA GLU A 61 19.32 8.03 -14.07
C GLU A 61 18.53 9.20 -13.45
N VAL A 62 18.48 9.28 -12.12
CA VAL A 62 17.78 10.34 -11.37
C VAL A 62 18.82 11.15 -10.60
N PRO A 63 18.90 12.48 -10.81
CA PRO A 63 19.78 13.33 -10.02
C PRO A 63 19.30 13.40 -8.56
N ALA A 64 20.21 13.72 -7.63
CA ALA A 64 19.93 13.67 -6.20
C ALA A 64 18.79 14.61 -5.74
N ASP A 65 18.56 15.71 -6.45
CA ASP A 65 17.46 16.67 -6.24
C ASP A 65 16.22 16.38 -7.10
N GLY A 66 16.27 15.33 -7.92
CA GLY A 66 15.18 14.92 -8.80
C GLY A 66 14.23 13.89 -8.19
N LEU A 67 14.45 13.48 -6.95
CA LEU A 67 13.58 12.54 -6.25
C LEU A 67 12.30 13.22 -5.79
N SER A 68 11.19 12.53 -5.98
CA SER A 68 9.91 12.94 -5.45
C SER A 68 9.91 12.91 -3.91
N PRO A 69 9.14 13.80 -3.26
CA PRO A 69 9.01 13.79 -1.80
C PRO A 69 8.58 12.43 -1.25
N ASP A 70 7.69 11.72 -1.96
CA ASP A 70 7.23 10.39 -1.59
C ASP A 70 8.36 9.36 -1.60
N LEU A 71 9.21 9.34 -2.63
CA LEU A 71 10.33 8.40 -2.70
C LEU A 71 11.38 8.73 -1.64
N VAL A 72 11.63 10.01 -1.36
CA VAL A 72 12.49 10.42 -0.25
C VAL A 72 11.97 9.86 1.07
N GLU A 73 10.68 10.05 1.38
CA GLU A 73 10.04 9.51 2.59
C GLU A 73 10.15 7.97 2.65
N ILE A 74 9.91 7.27 1.54
CA ILE A 74 10.02 5.81 1.46
C ILE A 74 11.46 5.34 1.76
N LEU A 75 12.47 6.03 1.22
CA LEU A 75 13.87 5.70 1.44
C LEU A 75 14.31 5.99 2.88
N GLU A 76 13.83 7.07 3.48
CA GLU A 76 14.02 7.37 4.90
C GLU A 76 13.40 6.30 5.81
N LEU A 77 12.18 5.83 5.50
CA LEU A 77 11.53 4.72 6.19
C LEU A 77 12.35 3.42 6.07
N CYS A 78 12.84 3.12 4.86
CA CYS A 78 13.69 1.95 4.62
C CYS A 78 14.96 2.00 5.48
N GLU A 79 15.62 3.16 5.54
CA GLU A 79 16.83 3.35 6.33
C GLU A 79 16.55 3.22 7.83
N ARG A 80 15.44 3.80 8.32
CA ARG A 80 15.01 3.63 9.71
C ARG A 80 14.80 2.16 10.06
N TYR A 81 14.06 1.41 9.22
CA TYR A 81 13.83 -0.02 9.47
C TYR A 81 15.11 -0.85 9.38
N ARG A 82 16.06 -0.49 8.53
CA ARG A 82 17.38 -1.14 8.50
C ARG A 82 18.09 -0.98 9.84
N VAL A 83 18.11 0.23 10.40
CA VAL A 83 18.75 0.52 11.69
C VAL A 83 18.02 -0.19 12.84
N GLU A 84 16.70 -0.03 12.95
CA GLU A 84 15.91 -0.59 14.05
C GLU A 84 15.91 -2.13 14.06
N SER A 85 16.00 -2.75 12.89
CA SER A 85 16.05 -4.22 12.76
C SER A 85 17.47 -4.81 12.87
N GLY A 86 18.49 -3.99 13.15
CA GLY A 86 19.88 -4.45 13.18
C GLY A 86 20.37 -5.00 11.83
N GLY A 87 19.82 -4.53 10.72
CA GLY A 87 20.15 -4.97 9.37
C GLY A 87 19.39 -6.20 8.88
N ALA A 88 18.39 -6.70 9.63
CA ALA A 88 17.52 -7.78 9.15
C ALA A 88 16.64 -7.33 7.97
N PHE A 89 16.18 -6.07 7.99
CA PHE A 89 15.61 -5.40 6.83
C PHE A 89 16.70 -4.69 6.04
N GLN A 90 16.75 -4.88 4.72
CA GLN A 90 17.60 -4.14 3.81
C GLN A 90 16.87 -3.88 2.49
N VAL A 91 16.83 -2.62 2.08
CA VAL A 91 16.24 -2.20 0.78
C VAL A 91 17.11 -2.60 -0.42
N ARG A 92 18.38 -2.92 -0.17
CA ARG A 92 19.35 -3.43 -1.17
C ARG A 92 19.98 -4.69 -0.64
N LEU A 93 19.54 -5.84 -1.13
CA LEU A 93 20.14 -7.13 -0.80
C LEU A 93 21.38 -7.39 -1.68
N PRO A 94 22.38 -8.12 -1.19
CA PRO A 94 23.55 -8.51 -1.99
C PRO A 94 23.14 -9.19 -3.30
N GLY A 95 23.65 -8.69 -4.43
CA GLY A 95 23.34 -9.22 -5.77
C GLY A 95 21.97 -8.83 -6.32
N ARG A 96 21.25 -7.91 -5.67
CA ARG A 96 19.94 -7.41 -6.13
C ARG A 96 19.95 -5.87 -6.26
N GLY A 97 19.06 -5.36 -7.09
CA GLY A 97 18.80 -3.92 -7.22
C GLY A 97 18.07 -3.35 -6.00
N LEU A 98 17.78 -2.05 -6.07
CA LEU A 98 16.92 -1.37 -5.12
C LEU A 98 15.50 -1.98 -5.11
N ASP A 99 15.07 -2.49 -3.97
CA ASP A 99 13.73 -3.06 -3.80
C ASP A 99 13.07 -2.53 -2.52
N PRO A 100 12.25 -1.46 -2.64
CA PRO A 100 11.51 -0.90 -1.52
C PRO A 100 10.13 -1.55 -1.33
N CYS A 101 9.81 -2.67 -2.02
CA CYS A 101 8.47 -3.26 -1.98
C CYS A 101 7.98 -3.61 -0.57
N ALA A 102 8.88 -3.98 0.34
CA ALA A 102 8.54 -4.30 1.73
C ALA A 102 8.06 -3.09 2.55
N VAL A 103 8.30 -1.86 2.07
CA VAL A 103 7.77 -0.61 2.65
C VAL A 103 6.65 -0.04 1.78
N VAL A 104 6.84 0.02 0.46
CA VAL A 104 5.93 0.67 -0.50
C VAL A 104 4.52 0.12 -0.42
N LYS A 105 4.32 -1.19 -0.22
CA LYS A 105 2.98 -1.79 -0.19
C LYS A 105 2.15 -1.25 0.97
N GLY A 106 2.62 -1.42 2.21
CA GLY A 106 1.96 -0.88 3.39
C GLY A 106 1.83 0.64 3.35
N TRP A 107 2.86 1.34 2.87
CA TRP A 107 2.85 2.81 2.73
C TRP A 107 1.75 3.29 1.76
N ALA A 108 1.65 2.69 0.56
CA ALA A 108 0.66 3.06 -0.44
C ALA A 108 -0.77 2.79 0.04
N VAL A 109 -0.98 1.69 0.77
CA VAL A 109 -2.29 1.34 1.37
C VAL A 109 -2.68 2.33 2.45
N GLN A 110 -1.74 2.73 3.31
CA GLN A 110 -1.97 3.74 4.34
C GLN A 110 -2.37 5.09 3.72
N ARG A 111 -1.65 5.55 2.68
CA ARG A 111 -2.00 6.76 1.92
C ARG A 111 -3.37 6.64 1.24
N GLY A 112 -3.71 5.47 0.68
CA GLY A 112 -5.04 5.19 0.15
C GLY A 112 -6.15 5.32 1.21
N ALA A 113 -5.89 4.83 2.42
CA ALA A 113 -6.82 4.98 3.54
C ALA A 113 -6.97 6.44 4.01
N GLU A 114 -5.91 7.26 3.91
CA GLU A 114 -5.98 8.70 4.17
C GLU A 114 -6.87 9.42 3.15
N LEU A 115 -6.83 9.04 1.88
CA LEU A 115 -7.75 9.57 0.84
C LEU A 115 -9.21 9.27 1.16
N LEU A 116 -9.50 8.08 1.70
CA LEU A 116 -10.85 7.72 2.15
C LEU A 116 -11.30 8.61 3.31
N ARG A 117 -10.45 8.80 4.32
CA ARG A 117 -10.75 9.67 5.47
C ARG A 117 -10.96 11.12 5.04
N ALA A 118 -10.12 11.63 4.15
CA ALA A 118 -10.23 12.98 3.60
C ALA A 118 -11.53 13.17 2.78
N ALA A 119 -12.04 12.09 2.17
CA ALA A 119 -13.32 12.08 1.49
C ALA A 119 -14.53 11.94 2.42
N GLY A 120 -14.34 11.94 3.74
CA GLY A 120 -15.41 11.78 4.72
C GLY A 120 -15.88 10.33 4.91
N VAL A 121 -15.18 9.34 4.35
CA VAL A 121 -15.49 7.93 4.54
C VAL A 121 -15.01 7.50 5.92
N SER A 122 -15.97 7.21 6.82
CA SER A 122 -15.70 6.90 8.22
C SER A 122 -15.60 5.40 8.52
N VAL A 123 -16.29 4.55 7.75
CA VAL A 123 -16.33 3.09 7.96
C VAL A 123 -15.85 2.36 6.72
N PHE A 124 -14.65 1.79 6.77
CA PHE A 124 -14.06 1.06 5.65
C PHE A 124 -13.06 -0.01 6.06
N CYS A 125 -12.78 -0.91 5.12
CA CYS A 125 -11.66 -1.85 5.15
C CYS A 125 -10.99 -1.84 3.77
N LEU A 126 -9.70 -1.51 3.74
CA LEU A 126 -8.83 -1.58 2.58
C LEU A 126 -7.79 -2.67 2.83
N ASN A 127 -7.76 -3.69 1.97
CA ASN A 127 -6.83 -4.82 2.06
C ASN A 127 -6.12 -5.01 0.71
N ALA A 128 -4.79 -4.94 0.74
CA ALA A 128 -3.93 -5.17 -0.41
C ALA A 128 -2.92 -6.28 -0.08
N GLY A 129 -3.21 -7.51 -0.49
CA GLY A 129 -2.25 -8.62 -0.37
C GLY A 129 -1.81 -8.96 1.06
N GLY A 130 -2.56 -8.55 2.07
CA GLY A 130 -2.24 -8.73 3.49
C GLY A 130 -1.91 -7.43 4.24
N ASP A 131 -1.62 -6.34 3.54
CA ASP A 131 -1.55 -4.99 4.13
C ASP A 131 -2.98 -4.47 4.32
N VAL A 132 -3.42 -4.35 5.57
CA VAL A 132 -4.83 -4.07 5.91
C VAL A 132 -4.94 -2.79 6.72
N VAL A 133 -5.79 -1.86 6.27
CA VAL A 133 -6.19 -0.67 7.03
C VAL A 133 -7.71 -0.64 7.17
N VAL A 134 -8.18 -0.47 8.41
CA VAL A 134 -9.60 -0.47 8.76
C VAL A 134 -9.98 0.77 9.57
N ALA A 135 -11.25 1.17 9.51
CA ALA A 135 -11.79 2.30 10.27
C ALA A 135 -13.29 2.16 10.59
N GLY A 136 -13.73 2.87 11.63
CA GLY A 136 -15.15 3.19 11.89
C GLY A 136 -15.95 2.20 12.74
N ARG A 137 -15.48 0.97 12.90
CA ARG A 137 -16.07 -0.03 13.81
C ARG A 137 -15.03 -1.09 14.19
N PRO A 138 -15.30 -1.96 15.18
CA PRO A 138 -14.50 -3.15 15.38
C PRO A 138 -14.53 -4.04 14.12
N TRP A 139 -13.35 -4.26 13.54
CA TRP A 139 -13.16 -5.14 12.39
C TRP A 139 -12.43 -6.38 12.85
N ARG A 140 -12.85 -7.54 12.36
CA ARG A 140 -12.18 -8.81 12.64
C ARG A 140 -11.19 -9.10 11.51
N VAL A 141 -9.90 -8.92 11.77
CA VAL A 141 -8.82 -9.15 10.79
C VAL A 141 -8.18 -10.51 11.06
N GLY A 142 -8.33 -11.44 10.13
CA GLY A 142 -7.79 -12.79 10.27
C GLY A 142 -6.32 -12.88 9.87
N VAL A 143 -5.51 -13.53 10.70
CA VAL A 143 -4.13 -13.93 10.38
C VAL A 143 -4.17 -15.33 9.75
N ARG A 144 -3.74 -15.46 8.50
CA ARG A 144 -3.73 -16.74 7.78
C ARG A 144 -2.73 -17.71 8.40
N HIS A 145 -3.11 -18.98 8.51
CA HIS A 145 -2.20 -20.03 8.94
C HIS A 145 -1.03 -20.16 7.94
N PRO A 146 0.24 -20.21 8.39
CA PRO A 146 1.40 -20.19 7.50
C PRO A 146 1.46 -21.40 6.54
N GLU A 147 1.02 -22.57 7.01
CA GLU A 147 1.09 -23.82 6.24
C GLU A 147 -0.24 -24.26 5.60
N ARG A 148 -1.37 -23.60 5.95
CA ARG A 148 -2.71 -24.05 5.56
C ARG A 148 -3.47 -22.87 4.97
N ALA A 149 -3.42 -22.72 3.65
CA ALA A 149 -3.91 -21.54 2.95
C ALA A 149 -5.42 -21.27 3.17
N ASP A 150 -6.21 -22.30 3.48
CA ASP A 150 -7.65 -22.25 3.76
C ASP A 150 -7.99 -21.94 5.23
N ARG A 151 -6.99 -21.70 6.10
CA ARG A 151 -7.20 -21.55 7.55
C ARG A 151 -6.72 -20.21 8.08
N VAL A 152 -7.41 -19.74 9.12
CA VAL A 152 -7.03 -18.60 9.96
C VAL A 152 -6.51 -19.15 11.29
N CYS A 153 -5.32 -18.72 11.71
CA CYS A 153 -4.71 -19.15 12.98
C CYS A 153 -5.00 -18.18 14.14
N ALA A 154 -5.29 -16.92 13.85
CA ALA A 154 -5.66 -15.91 14.84
C ALA A 154 -6.57 -14.84 14.24
N VAL A 155 -7.31 -14.11 15.08
CA VAL A 155 -8.12 -12.96 14.69
C VAL A 155 -7.74 -11.78 15.59
N VAL A 156 -7.54 -10.62 14.98
CA VAL A 156 -7.33 -9.34 15.67
C VAL A 156 -8.61 -8.53 15.58
N GLU A 157 -9.02 -7.90 16.68
CA GLU A 157 -10.27 -7.12 16.83
C GLU A 157 -10.02 -5.72 17.38
#